data_AF-A0A4P9Z9T2-F1
#
_entry.id   AF-A0A4P9Z9T2-F1
#
_cell.length_a   1.000
_cell.length_b   1.000
_cell.length_c   1.000
_cell.angle_alpha   90.00
_cell.angle_beta   90.00
_cell.angle_gamma   90.00
#
_symmetry.space_group_name_H-M   'P 1'
#
loop_
_entity.id
_entity.type
_entity.pdbx_description
1 polymer ?
#
loop_
_entity_poly.entity_id
_entity_poly.type
_entity_poly.pdbx_seq_one_letter_code
_entity_poly.pdbx_strand_id
1 'polypeptide(L)'
;MSYLFDVQKTALEMDDEEDEEDAPVLQSRFRKAMVPLEDTLNADSAGHNACLMYLDYCLVMRSIKSIAHELLRHYGYVERDGCAHDFTEVTHYELRRYFNPDNDTFDAVVQMLLQIEDDEAESFVLESCDCLAASEVIFELTFVVQVL
;
A
#
# COMPACT_ATOMS: atom_id res chain seq x y z
N MET A 1 0.94 -20.77 17.41
CA MET A 1 0.64 -20.10 16.13
C MET A 1 1.95 -19.51 15.67
N SER A 2 2.35 -19.74 14.43
CA SER A 2 3.60 -19.27 13.85
C SER A 2 3.25 -18.27 12.75
N TYR A 3 3.83 -17.06 12.77
CA TYR A 3 3.48 -15.96 11.89
C TYR A 3 4.53 -15.71 10.80
N LEU A 4 4.04 -15.38 9.61
CA LEU A 4 4.88 -15.14 8.43
C LEU A 4 5.06 -13.63 8.24
N PHE A 5 6.30 -13.16 8.13
CA PHE A 5 6.65 -11.74 8.00
C PHE A 5 7.18 -11.43 6.61
N ASP A 6 6.89 -10.24 6.11
CA ASP A 6 7.60 -9.67 4.97
C ASP A 6 8.96 -9.17 5.43
N VAL A 7 10.04 -9.78 4.96
CA VAL A 7 11.42 -9.39 5.28
C VAL A 7 12.09 -8.88 4.03
N GLN A 8 12.67 -7.69 4.09
CA GLN A 8 13.36 -7.11 2.94
C GLN A 8 14.48 -8.05 2.48
N LYS A 9 14.53 -8.34 1.17
CA LYS A 9 15.62 -9.11 0.56
C LYS A 9 16.90 -8.28 0.63
N THR A 10 18.02 -8.92 0.96
CA THR A 10 19.33 -8.27 0.87
C THR A 10 19.77 -8.18 -0.60
N ALA A 11 20.70 -7.26 -0.91
CA ALA A 11 21.20 -7.10 -2.29
C ALA A 11 21.79 -8.40 -2.88
N LEU A 12 22.31 -9.30 -2.03
CA LEU A 12 22.81 -10.62 -2.44
C LEU A 12 21.68 -11.59 -2.81
N GLU A 13 20.54 -11.50 -2.12
CA GLU A 13 19.37 -12.36 -2.38
C GLU A 13 18.56 -11.89 -3.59
N MET A 14 18.81 -10.68 -4.08
CA MET A 14 18.17 -10.14 -5.28
C MET A 14 18.87 -10.57 -6.58
N ASP A 15 20.12 -11.00 -6.52
CA ASP A 15 20.96 -11.34 -7.69
C ASP A 15 20.93 -12.84 -8.02
N ASP A 16 20.49 -13.68 -7.07
CA ASP A 16 20.46 -15.15 -7.19
C ASP A 16 19.14 -15.72 -7.78
N GLU A 17 18.14 -14.88 -8.09
CA GLU A 17 16.79 -15.30 -8.50
C GLU A 17 16.48 -15.15 -10.02
N GLU A 18 17.49 -14.99 -10.88
CA GLU A 18 17.29 -14.84 -12.35
C GLU A 18 16.76 -16.09 -13.08
N ASP A 19 16.65 -17.27 -12.43
CA ASP A 19 16.35 -18.55 -13.12
C ASP A 19 14.95 -19.15 -12.84
N GLU A 20 14.04 -18.49 -12.10
CA GLU A 20 12.66 -18.98 -11.88
C GLU A 20 11.60 -18.07 -12.53
N GLU A 21 11.47 -18.19 -13.86
CA GLU A 21 10.32 -17.66 -14.61
C GLU A 21 9.01 -18.34 -14.14
N ASP A 22 7.95 -17.52 -13.96
CA ASP A 22 6.55 -17.87 -13.69
C ASP A 22 6.03 -17.98 -12.23
N ALA A 23 6.42 -17.07 -11.33
CA ALA A 23 5.53 -16.70 -10.21
C ALA A 23 5.48 -15.19 -9.93
N PRO A 24 4.29 -14.53 -10.01
CA PRO A 24 4.15 -13.07 -9.80
C PRO A 24 4.50 -12.60 -8.38
N VAL A 25 4.74 -13.53 -7.44
CA VAL A 25 5.12 -13.24 -6.05
C VAL A 25 6.63 -13.04 -5.89
N LEU A 26 7.45 -13.53 -6.83
CA LEU A 26 8.92 -13.54 -6.71
C LEU A 26 9.57 -12.18 -6.98
N GLN A 27 8.91 -11.28 -7.72
CA GLN A 27 9.41 -9.92 -7.98
C GLN A 27 9.24 -8.95 -6.79
N SER A 28 8.72 -9.41 -5.66
CA SER A 28 8.64 -8.61 -4.44
C SER A 28 10.03 -8.33 -3.87
N ARG A 29 10.30 -7.08 -3.49
CA ARG A 29 11.48 -6.69 -2.70
C ARG A 29 11.51 -7.34 -1.31
N PHE A 30 10.45 -8.05 -0.94
CA PHE A 30 10.29 -8.71 0.34
C PHE A 30 10.12 -10.23 0.15
N ARG A 31 10.78 -11.01 1.00
CA ARG A 31 10.56 -12.45 1.14
C ARG A 31 9.68 -12.73 2.35
N LYS A 32 8.92 -13.82 2.30
CA LYS A 32 8.17 -14.30 3.45
C LYS A 32 9.08 -15.14 4.35
N ALA A 33 9.27 -14.73 5.60
CA ALA A 33 10.11 -15.43 6.56
C ALA A 33 9.46 -15.52 7.94
N MET A 34 9.76 -16.60 8.66
CA MET A 34 9.45 -16.75 10.08
C MET A 34 10.53 -16.00 10.88
N VAL A 35 10.13 -15.11 11.80
CA VAL A 35 11.08 -14.34 12.61
C VAL A 35 11.05 -14.88 14.03
N PRO A 36 12.08 -15.64 14.45
CA PRO A 36 12.16 -16.17 15.81
C PRO A 36 12.03 -15.06 16.85
N LEU A 37 11.43 -15.37 18.00
CA LEU A 37 11.12 -14.45 19.11
C LEU A 37 10.03 -13.43 18.78
N GLU A 38 10.01 -12.84 17.59
CA GLU A 38 8.90 -11.97 17.14
C GLU A 38 7.58 -12.75 17.19
N ASP A 39 7.58 -13.97 16.65
CA ASP A 39 6.45 -14.90 16.65
C ASP A 39 5.81 -15.18 18.01
N THR A 40 6.51 -14.88 19.11
CA THR A 40 6.01 -15.06 20.47
C THR A 40 5.23 -13.87 21.01
N LEU A 41 5.29 -12.72 20.35
CA LEU A 41 4.63 -11.49 20.76
C LEU A 41 3.16 -11.50 20.35
N ASN A 42 2.31 -11.10 21.29
CA ASN A 42 0.91 -10.82 21.00
C ASN A 42 0.79 -9.59 20.10
N ALA A 43 -0.19 -9.62 19.20
CA ALA A 43 -0.46 -8.53 18.29
C ALA A 43 -1.77 -7.83 18.67
N ASP A 44 -1.74 -6.51 18.64
CA ASP A 44 -2.90 -5.64 18.84
C ASP A 44 -2.64 -4.37 18.02
N SER A 45 -3.25 -4.26 16.84
CA SER A 45 -2.92 -3.18 15.92
C SER A 45 -3.39 -1.80 16.42
N ALA A 46 -4.46 -1.70 17.20
CA ALA A 46 -4.86 -0.45 17.84
C ALA A 46 -4.00 -0.13 19.07
N GLY A 47 -3.73 -1.15 19.90
CA GLY A 47 -3.02 -1.05 21.17
C GLY A 47 -1.49 -1.24 21.09
N HIS A 48 -0.92 -1.42 19.90
CA HIS A 48 0.49 -1.79 19.76
C HIS A 48 1.40 -0.72 20.38
N ASN A 49 2.44 -1.22 21.04
CA ASN A 49 3.47 -0.42 21.69
C ASN A 49 4.88 -0.78 21.19
N ALA A 50 4.98 -1.72 20.25
CA ALA A 50 6.22 -2.17 19.64
C ALA A 50 6.10 -2.28 18.10
N CYS A 51 7.19 -2.02 17.41
CA CYS A 51 7.30 -2.06 15.95
C CYS A 51 8.59 -2.76 15.53
N LEU A 52 8.50 -3.63 14.53
CA LEU A 52 9.65 -4.30 13.93
C LEU A 52 10.29 -3.34 12.90
N MET A 53 11.56 -3.00 13.13
CA MET A 53 12.34 -2.12 12.26
C MET A 53 13.38 -2.93 11.48
N TYR A 54 13.53 -2.61 10.21
CA TYR A 54 14.58 -3.16 9.34
C TYR A 54 15.83 -2.30 9.45
N LEU A 55 16.94 -2.91 9.87
CA LEU A 55 18.28 -2.37 9.75
C LEU A 55 19.05 -3.21 8.73
N ASP A 56 20.17 -2.68 8.23
CA ASP A 56 20.95 -3.26 7.13
C ASP A 56 21.24 -4.77 7.28
N TYR A 57 21.45 -5.25 8.51
CA TYR A 57 21.82 -6.64 8.79
C TYR A 57 20.96 -7.32 9.86
N CYS A 58 19.92 -6.66 10.38
CA CYS A 58 19.10 -7.25 11.43
C CYS A 58 17.70 -6.65 11.51
N LEU A 59 16.79 -7.44 12.08
CA LEU A 59 15.46 -7.00 12.49
C LEU A 59 15.51 -6.60 13.95
N VAL A 60 15.02 -5.40 14.27
CA VAL A 60 14.99 -4.87 15.63
C VAL A 60 13.57 -4.57 16.03
N MET A 61 13.05 -5.30 17.02
CA MET A 61 11.79 -4.95 17.66
C MET A 61 12.03 -3.80 18.63
N ARG A 62 11.40 -2.65 18.39
CA ARG A 62 11.55 -1.44 19.21
C ARG A 62 10.22 -1.05 19.83
N SER A 63 10.27 -0.69 21.11
CA SER A 63 9.14 -0.04 21.77
C SER A 63 8.98 1.38 21.23
N ILE A 64 7.76 1.70 20.78
CA ILE A 64 7.36 3.02 20.27
C ILE A 64 6.46 3.78 21.26
N LYS A 65 5.89 3.08 22.25
CA LYS A 65 5.10 3.62 23.36
C LYS A 65 5.55 2.98 24.67
N SER A 66 5.30 3.63 25.79
CA SER A 66 5.61 3.06 27.12
C SER A 66 4.98 1.67 27.28
N ILE A 67 5.79 0.71 27.73
CA ILE A 67 5.34 -0.66 27.96
C ILE A 67 4.68 -0.73 29.33
N ALA A 68 3.38 -1.01 29.37
CA ALA A 68 2.66 -1.15 30.64
C ALA A 68 2.84 -2.55 31.24
N HIS A 69 2.35 -3.59 30.54
CA HIS A 69 2.37 -4.97 31.01
C HIS A 69 2.93 -5.96 29.99
N GLU A 70 2.72 -5.71 28.70
CA GLU A 70 3.15 -6.60 27.62
C GLU A 70 3.61 -5.79 26.40
N LEU A 71 4.52 -6.36 25.63
CA LEU A 71 4.89 -5.87 24.31
C LEU A 71 3.85 -6.33 23.29
N LEU A 72 3.12 -5.37 22.72
CA LEU A 72 2.10 -5.61 21.70
C LEU A 72 2.63 -5.10 20.36
N ARG A 73 2.73 -5.99 19.39
CA ARG A 73 3.16 -5.63 18.03
C ARG A 73 1.97 -5.25 17.16
N HIS A 74 2.23 -4.49 16.10
CA HIS A 74 1.25 -4.23 15.06
C HIS A 74 1.03 -5.49 14.22
N TYR A 75 -0.23 -5.85 13.94
CA TYR A 75 -0.56 -6.97 13.06
C TYR A 75 -0.53 -6.49 11.60
N GLY A 76 0.32 -7.09 10.76
CA GLY A 76 0.51 -6.70 9.36
C GLY A 76 -0.60 -7.13 8.39
N TYR A 77 -1.82 -7.35 8.88
CA TYR A 77 -2.99 -7.70 8.05
C TYR A 77 -4.15 -6.75 8.37
N VAL A 78 -5.00 -6.53 7.36
CA VAL A 78 -6.24 -5.75 7.44
C VAL A 78 -7.01 -6.09 8.72
N GLU A 79 -7.20 -5.08 9.56
CA GLU A 79 -7.95 -5.24 10.81
C GLU A 79 -9.42 -5.48 10.53
N ARG A 80 -10.09 -6.21 11.42
CA ARG A 80 -11.54 -6.43 11.32
C ARG A 80 -12.34 -5.13 11.39
N ASP A 81 -11.80 -4.14 12.10
CA ASP A 81 -12.37 -2.81 12.29
C ASP A 81 -11.73 -1.76 11.35
N GLY A 82 -10.81 -2.20 10.49
CA GLY A 82 -10.04 -1.39 9.55
C GLY A 82 -8.91 -0.55 10.19
N CYS A 83 -7.98 -0.09 9.35
CA CYS A 83 -6.89 0.82 9.69
C CYS A 83 -7.11 2.19 9.03
N ALA A 84 -6.53 3.26 9.59
CA ALA A 84 -6.49 4.58 8.93
C ALA A 84 -5.75 4.57 7.58
N HIS A 85 -4.91 3.56 7.35
CA HIS A 85 -4.20 3.32 6.10
C HIS A 85 -4.93 2.35 5.17
N ASP A 86 -6.10 1.85 5.56
CA ASP A 86 -6.94 1.13 4.62
C ASP A 86 -7.42 2.11 3.56
N PHE A 87 -7.40 1.66 2.31
CA PHE A 87 -7.90 2.42 1.18
C PHE A 87 -8.81 1.56 0.34
N THR A 88 -9.71 2.23 -0.38
CA THR A 88 -10.37 1.66 -1.54
C THR A 88 -9.78 2.29 -2.78
N GLU A 89 -9.51 1.48 -3.78
CA GLU A 89 -9.09 1.96 -5.08
C GLU A 89 -10.33 2.42 -5.86
N VAL A 90 -10.25 3.60 -6.48
CA VAL A 90 -11.25 4.11 -7.41
C VAL A 90 -10.64 4.13 -8.79
N THR A 91 -11.22 3.36 -9.71
CA THR A 91 -10.71 3.25 -11.08
C THR A 91 -11.37 4.26 -12.02
N HIS A 92 -10.71 4.58 -13.14
CA HIS A 92 -11.34 5.33 -14.24
C HIS A 92 -12.68 4.73 -14.69
N TYR A 93 -12.80 3.40 -14.68
CA TYR A 93 -14.04 2.71 -15.02
C TYR A 93 -15.19 3.09 -14.07
N GLU A 94 -14.90 3.15 -12.77
CA GLU A 94 -15.90 3.52 -11.76
C GLU A 94 -16.27 4.99 -11.84
N LEU A 95 -15.30 5.88 -12.08
CA LEU A 95 -15.54 7.30 -12.34
C LEU A 95 -16.44 7.50 -13.58
N ARG A 96 -16.10 6.86 -14.69
CA ARG A 96 -16.91 6.90 -15.93
C ARG A 96 -18.33 6.42 -15.68
N ARG A 97 -18.47 5.29 -14.98
CA ARG A 97 -19.76 4.70 -14.63
C ARG A 97 -20.60 5.63 -13.75
N TYR A 98 -19.98 6.35 -12.82
CA TYR A 98 -20.66 7.23 -11.88
C TYR A 98 -21.09 8.55 -12.52
N PHE A 99 -20.17 9.22 -13.25
CA PHE A 99 -20.41 10.56 -13.75
C PHE A 99 -21.27 10.59 -15.03
N ASN A 100 -21.11 9.64 -15.96
CA ASN A 100 -22.04 9.49 -17.08
C ASN A 100 -21.70 8.28 -17.96
N PRO A 101 -22.44 7.15 -17.88
CA PRO A 101 -22.12 5.97 -18.70
C PRO A 101 -22.42 6.14 -20.19
N ASP A 102 -23.31 7.07 -20.57
CA ASP A 102 -23.87 7.19 -21.93
C ASP A 102 -23.37 8.41 -22.72
N ASN A 103 -22.41 9.17 -22.19
CA ASN A 103 -22.01 10.46 -22.76
C ASN A 103 -20.50 10.52 -23.02
N ASP A 104 -20.11 10.79 -24.27
CA ASP A 104 -18.72 10.96 -24.73
C ASP A 104 -17.97 12.10 -24.02
N THR A 105 -18.66 12.90 -23.21
CA THR A 105 -18.10 14.04 -22.47
C THR A 105 -17.01 13.59 -21.47
N PHE A 106 -17.19 12.45 -20.78
CA PHE A 106 -16.17 11.94 -19.86
C PHE A 106 -14.87 11.62 -20.61
N ASP A 107 -14.97 10.82 -21.68
CA ASP A 107 -13.82 10.42 -22.48
C ASP A 107 -13.15 11.63 -23.14
N ALA A 108 -13.94 12.63 -23.57
CA ALA A 108 -13.41 13.88 -24.12
C ALA A 108 -12.64 14.71 -23.09
N VAL A 109 -13.16 14.83 -21.85
CA VAL A 109 -12.46 15.53 -20.76
C VAL A 109 -11.17 14.82 -20.39
N VAL A 110 -11.20 13.50 -20.21
CA VAL A 110 -9.99 12.72 -19.91
C VAL A 110 -8.96 12.86 -21.03
N GLN A 111 -9.37 12.82 -22.31
CA GLN A 111 -8.44 13.04 -23.42
C GLN A 111 -7.84 14.44 -23.43
N MET A 112 -8.61 15.48 -23.09
CA MET A 112 -8.06 16.84 -22.96
C MET A 112 -7.05 16.91 -21.82
N LEU A 113 -7.32 16.27 -20.68
CA LEU A 113 -6.38 16.25 -19.55
C LEU A 113 -5.08 15.51 -19.91
N LEU A 114 -5.14 14.37 -20.60
CA LEU A 114 -3.95 13.65 -21.09
C LEU A 114 -3.12 14.50 -22.07
N GLN A 115 -3.75 15.32 -22.91
CA GLN A 115 -3.02 16.25 -23.78
C GLN A 115 -2.29 17.34 -22.98
N ILE A 116 -2.91 17.84 -21.91
CA ILE A 116 -2.28 18.82 -21.02
C ILE A 116 -1.11 18.19 -20.26
N GLU A 117 -1.22 16.93 -19.82
CA GLU A 117 -0.09 16.20 -19.20
C GLU A 117 1.13 16.15 -20.13
N ASP A 118 0.91 15.81 -21.40
CA ASP A 118 1.97 15.75 -22.41
C ASP A 118 2.61 17.13 -22.64
N ASP A 119 1.82 18.21 -22.62
CA ASP A 119 2.29 19.58 -22.84
C ASP A 119 3.05 20.15 -21.62
N GLU A 120 2.62 19.83 -20.39
CA GLU A 120 3.20 20.34 -19.14
C GLU A 120 4.25 19.41 -18.51
N ALA A 121 4.41 18.18 -19.02
CA ALA A 121 5.27 17.14 -18.47
C ALA A 121 5.00 16.80 -16.98
N GLU A 122 3.73 16.90 -16.59
CA GLU A 122 3.21 16.57 -15.26
C GLU A 122 2.10 15.51 -15.40
N SER A 123 1.87 14.70 -14.36
CA SER A 123 0.82 13.69 -14.37
C SER A 123 -0.29 14.07 -13.39
N PHE A 124 -1.51 14.19 -13.91
CA PHE A 124 -2.75 14.53 -13.22
C PHE A 124 -3.81 13.43 -13.34
N VAL A 125 -3.69 12.51 -14.30
CA VAL A 125 -4.67 11.48 -14.68
C VAL A 125 -4.08 10.10 -14.38
N LEU A 126 -4.51 9.51 -13.27
CA LEU A 126 -4.09 8.18 -12.85
C LEU A 126 -5.17 7.14 -13.18
N GLU A 127 -4.78 6.00 -13.74
CA GLU A 127 -5.72 4.90 -14.08
C GLU A 127 -6.58 4.46 -12.89
N SER A 128 -6.02 4.58 -11.69
CA SER A 128 -6.70 4.39 -10.42
C SER A 128 -6.16 5.32 -9.34
N CYS A 129 -7.01 5.61 -8.36
CA CYS A 129 -6.70 6.52 -7.27
C CYS A 129 -7.09 5.90 -5.92
N ASP A 130 -6.24 6.07 -4.92
CA ASP A 130 -6.51 5.57 -3.56
C ASP A 130 -7.40 6.55 -2.79
N CYS A 131 -8.51 6.04 -2.25
CA CYS A 131 -9.38 6.72 -1.32
C CYS A 131 -9.20 6.09 0.07
N LEU A 132 -8.50 6.80 0.95
CA LEU A 132 -8.21 6.32 2.29
C LEU A 132 -9.48 6.29 3.15
N ALA A 133 -9.54 5.39 4.12
CA ALA A 133 -10.64 5.26 5.08
C ALA A 133 -10.86 6.55 5.90
N ALA A 134 -9.80 7.37 6.04
CA ALA A 134 -9.86 8.72 6.60
C ALA A 134 -10.62 9.74 5.72
N SER A 135 -11.17 9.32 4.57
CA SER A 135 -11.74 10.18 3.52
C SER A 135 -10.71 11.13 2.89
N GLU A 136 -9.43 10.82 3.03
CA GLU A 136 -8.35 11.50 2.32
C GLU A 136 -8.28 10.93 0.90
N VAL A 137 -8.21 11.84 -0.07
CA VAL A 137 -8.07 11.52 -1.49
C VAL A 137 -6.83 12.23 -2.03
N ILE A 138 -6.16 11.58 -2.97
CA ILE A 138 -5.02 12.18 -3.66
C ILE A 138 -5.45 13.38 -4.52
N PHE A 139 -4.49 14.24 -4.82
CA PHE A 139 -4.75 15.51 -5.50
C PHE A 139 -5.27 15.29 -6.93
N GLU A 140 -4.70 14.31 -7.61
CA GLU A 140 -5.03 13.86 -8.97
C GLU A 140 -6.51 13.49 -9.08
N LEU A 141 -7.02 12.67 -8.14
CA LEU A 141 -8.43 12.33 -8.08
C LEU A 141 -9.32 13.55 -7.87
N THR A 142 -8.91 14.45 -6.97
CA THR A 142 -9.65 15.68 -6.69
C THR A 142 -9.74 16.57 -7.92
N PHE A 143 -8.62 16.72 -8.63
CA PHE A 143 -8.52 17.52 -9.83
C PHE A 143 -9.39 16.95 -10.96
N VAL A 144 -9.26 15.65 -11.26
CA VAL A 144 -10.06 14.97 -12.29
C VAL A 144 -11.55 15.10 -12.00
N VAL A 145 -11.98 14.85 -10.77
CA VAL A 145 -13.40 14.95 -10.37
C VAL A 145 -13.93 16.39 -10.42
N GLN A 146 -13.10 17.41 -10.20
CA GLN A 146 -13.54 18.81 -10.32
C GLN A 146 -13.78 19.26 -11.76
N VAL A 147 -13.09 18.63 -12.72
CA VAL A 147 -13.20 18.96 -14.15
C VAL A 147 -14.35 18.21 -14.83
N LEU A 148 -14.71 17.02 -14.31
CA LEU A 148 -15.84 16.19 -14.77
C LEU A 148 -17.21 16.72 -14.32
#